data_AF-A0A2J6RJ20-F1
#
_entry.id   AF-A0A2J6RJ20-F1
#
_cell.length_a   1.000
_cell.length_b   1.000
_cell.length_c   1.000
_cell.angle_alpha   90.00
_cell.angle_beta   90.00
_cell.angle_gamma   90.00
#
_symmetry.space_group_name_H-M   'P 1'
#
loop_
_entity.id
_entity.type
_entity.pdbx_description
1 polymer ?
#
loop_
_entity_poly.entity_id
_entity_poly.type
_entity_poly.pdbx_seq_one_letter_code
_entity_poly.pdbx_strand_id
1 'polypeptide(L)'
;MLYDLNVPWSATDSPLQQQRTISFLSELGYDTLALNHTISSSLPSQITNPIPSPPPFEIPKKTVLLRRCTLCIADPTQNHRLPALAAVYDILALRPTTEKAFLAACLSLDSHSLISLDLAKHFSFHFKPKPLMTAINRGIRFEICYSQSMDGDTAARRNFIGNVVAIVRATRGRGLVVSSGAMSVLGVRAPADVLNLLEVWGLKRERGLESLGVNPRGVVVNEGLKRTSFRGVVDVVEGGEKIVKGKGKENGEKEKEKGTQQNGVGKKQNGKRKADETNGETTPRISNRAAKKAKLKALQDQKATLSPAPETPTQPPHTADTPSKPQAAPNE
;
A
#
# COMPACT_ATOMS: atom_id res chain seq x y z
N MET A 1 12.25 -6.25 -5.96
CA MET A 1 12.05 -4.80 -6.00
C MET A 1 12.24 -4.26 -4.60
N LEU A 2 13.17 -3.33 -4.42
CA LEU A 2 13.43 -2.66 -3.15
C LEU A 2 12.92 -1.23 -3.18
N TYR A 3 12.51 -0.74 -2.01
CA TYR A 3 11.82 0.54 -1.90
C TYR A 3 12.51 1.42 -0.86
N ASP A 4 12.65 2.70 -1.17
CA ASP A 4 12.91 3.73 -0.18
C ASP A 4 11.79 4.77 -0.27
N LEU A 5 10.84 4.73 0.66
CA LEU A 5 9.66 5.57 0.59
C LEU A 5 9.88 6.94 1.23
N ASN A 6 11.09 7.29 1.65
CA ASN A 6 11.37 8.56 2.33
C ASN A 6 12.72 9.17 1.96
N VAL A 7 12.79 9.72 0.75
CA VAL A 7 13.88 10.62 0.35
C VAL A 7 13.41 12.05 0.60
N PRO A 8 13.93 12.77 1.61
CA PRO A 8 13.51 14.12 1.92
C PRO A 8 13.62 15.06 0.71
N TRP A 9 12.64 15.95 0.56
CA TRP A 9 12.62 16.97 -0.47
C TRP A 9 12.20 18.32 0.09
N SER A 10 12.94 19.38 -0.26
CA SER A 10 12.55 20.77 -0.08
C SER A 10 12.70 21.55 -1.39
N ALA A 11 11.85 22.56 -1.58
CA ALA A 11 11.97 23.50 -2.71
C ALA A 11 13.27 24.31 -2.67
N THR A 12 13.89 24.42 -1.49
CA THR A 12 15.16 25.13 -1.29
C THR A 12 16.39 24.27 -1.60
N ASP A 13 16.23 22.95 -1.70
CA ASP A 13 17.36 22.04 -1.86
C ASP A 13 17.91 22.09 -3.28
N SER A 14 19.21 21.90 -3.42
CA SER A 14 19.85 21.83 -4.73
C SER A 14 19.36 20.61 -5.52
N PRO A 15 18.85 20.79 -6.76
CA PRO A 15 18.48 19.68 -7.63
C PRO A 15 19.61 18.66 -7.85
N LEU A 16 20.86 19.11 -7.85
CA LEU A 16 22.03 18.26 -8.03
C LEU A 16 22.27 17.34 -6.82
N GLN A 17 22.08 17.85 -5.59
CA GLN A 17 22.20 17.03 -4.38
C GLN A 17 21.13 15.94 -4.38
N GLN A 18 19.90 16.32 -4.73
CA GLN A 18 18.80 15.38 -4.85
C GLN A 18 19.06 14.30 -5.90
N GLN A 19 19.56 14.69 -7.08
CA GLN A 19 19.94 13.74 -8.13
C GLN A 19 21.02 12.77 -7.65
N ARG A 20 22.05 13.25 -6.95
CA ARG A 20 23.12 12.40 -6.39
C ARG A 20 22.57 11.35 -5.42
N THR A 21 21.68 11.74 -4.50
CA THR A 21 21.04 10.80 -3.57
C THR A 21 20.21 9.75 -4.29
N ILE A 22 19.43 10.15 -5.31
CA ILE A 22 18.62 9.23 -6.13
C ILE A 22 19.49 8.25 -6.91
N SER A 23 20.54 8.73 -7.58
CA SER A 23 21.47 7.89 -8.33
C SER A 23 22.17 6.89 -7.41
N PHE A 24 22.64 7.34 -6.25
CA PHE A 24 23.31 6.46 -5.28
C PHE A 24 22.36 5.39 -4.72
N LEU A 25 21.12 5.75 -4.38
CA LEU A 25 20.09 4.78 -3.97
C LEU A 25 19.81 3.75 -5.08
N SER A 26 19.74 4.20 -6.33
CA SER A 26 19.57 3.30 -7.48
C SER A 26 20.74 2.34 -7.64
N GLU A 27 21.98 2.80 -7.43
CA GLU A 27 23.19 1.97 -7.49
C GLU A 27 23.23 0.92 -6.37
N LEU A 28 22.76 1.28 -5.18
CA LEU A 28 22.59 0.35 -4.05
C LEU A 28 21.49 -0.70 -4.25
N GLY A 29 20.69 -0.57 -5.33
CA GLY A 29 19.66 -1.53 -5.71
C GLY A 29 18.24 -1.16 -5.27
N TYR A 30 17.98 0.08 -4.85
CA TYR A 30 16.62 0.57 -4.63
C TYR A 30 15.96 0.96 -5.96
N ASP A 31 14.87 0.28 -6.32
CA ASP A 31 14.20 0.45 -7.61
C ASP A 31 13.09 1.50 -7.55
N THR A 32 12.45 1.69 -6.39
CA THR A 32 11.34 2.64 -6.23
C THR A 32 11.62 3.58 -5.08
N LEU A 33 11.68 4.86 -5.39
CA LEU A 33 12.01 5.92 -4.45
C LEU A 33 10.82 6.88 -4.32
N ALA A 34 10.54 7.37 -3.12
CA ALA A 34 9.53 8.41 -2.93
C ALA A 34 10.15 9.69 -2.36
N LEU A 35 9.97 10.80 -3.08
CA LEU A 35 10.33 12.13 -2.63
C LEU A 35 9.32 12.62 -1.61
N ASN A 36 9.78 12.91 -0.40
CA ASN A 36 8.91 13.25 0.72
C ASN A 36 8.91 14.76 0.98
N HIS A 37 7.76 15.39 0.73
CA HIS A 37 7.47 16.76 1.16
C HIS A 37 6.83 16.75 2.55
N THR A 38 7.46 17.42 3.53
CA THR A 38 6.95 17.48 4.90
C THR A 38 6.17 18.77 5.15
N ILE A 39 4.94 18.65 5.64
CA ILE A 39 4.08 19.78 6.03
C ILE A 39 3.92 19.77 7.54
N SER A 40 4.40 20.83 8.21
CA SER A 40 4.32 20.97 9.67
C SER A 40 3.26 21.97 10.14
N SER A 41 2.76 22.82 9.23
CA SER A 41 1.74 23.82 9.49
C SER A 41 0.34 23.32 9.11
N SER A 42 -0.68 24.12 9.42
CA SER A 42 -2.05 23.86 8.97
C SER A 42 -2.12 23.81 7.44
N LEU A 43 -2.99 22.95 6.91
CA LEU A 43 -3.16 22.77 5.47
C LEU A 43 -3.70 24.05 4.80
N PRO A 44 -3.06 24.54 3.71
CA PRO A 44 -3.49 25.74 2.98
C PRO A 44 -4.79 25.50 2.22
N SER A 45 -5.62 26.53 1.98
CA SER A 45 -6.94 26.42 1.30
C SER A 45 -6.88 25.78 -0.08
N GLN A 46 -5.78 25.99 -0.80
CA GLN A 46 -5.48 25.30 -2.06
C GLN A 46 -4.35 24.30 -1.82
N ILE A 47 -4.61 23.02 -2.09
CA ILE A 47 -3.63 21.94 -1.92
C ILE A 47 -2.98 21.67 -3.27
N THR A 48 -1.68 21.90 -3.37
CA THR A 48 -0.87 21.65 -4.57
C THR A 48 0.36 20.85 -4.21
N ASN A 49 0.82 19.98 -5.11
CA ASN A 49 2.07 19.25 -4.94
C ASN A 49 3.24 20.15 -5.40
N PRO A 50 4.16 20.54 -4.51
CA PRO A 50 5.30 21.36 -4.91
C PRO A 50 6.43 20.54 -5.55
N ILE A 51 6.40 19.20 -5.47
CA ILE A 51 7.42 18.34 -6.06
C ILE A 51 7.24 18.33 -7.60
N PRO A 52 8.24 18.77 -8.38
CA PRO A 52 8.14 18.84 -9.84
C PRO A 52 7.87 17.48 -10.48
N SER A 53 7.04 17.48 -11.52
CA SER A 53 6.76 16.30 -12.35
C SER A 53 6.68 16.73 -13.82
N PRO A 54 7.68 16.39 -14.67
CA PRO A 54 8.88 15.61 -14.36
C PRO A 54 9.89 16.35 -13.45
N PRO A 55 10.81 15.65 -12.76
CA PRO A 55 11.87 16.29 -11.98
C PRO A 55 12.86 17.03 -12.90
N PRO A 56 13.59 18.04 -12.37
CA PRO A 56 14.51 18.87 -13.14
C PRO A 56 15.85 18.19 -13.48
N PHE A 57 15.96 16.88 -13.31
CA PHE A 57 17.16 16.09 -13.52
C PHE A 57 16.81 14.72 -14.11
N GLU A 58 17.79 14.07 -14.73
CA GLU A 58 17.61 12.73 -15.29
C GLU A 58 17.48 11.68 -14.19
N ILE A 59 16.44 10.85 -14.31
CA ILE A 59 16.18 9.72 -13.41
C ILE A 59 16.91 8.49 -13.96
N PRO A 60 17.61 7.69 -13.13
CA PRO A 60 18.19 6.43 -13.56
C PRO A 60 17.13 5.49 -14.19
N LYS A 61 17.49 4.78 -15.27
CA LYS A 61 16.54 4.01 -16.10
C LYS A 61 15.72 2.94 -15.36
N LYS A 62 16.23 2.44 -14.23
CA LYS A 62 15.58 1.39 -13.42
C LYS A 62 14.80 1.96 -12.23
N THR A 63 14.80 3.28 -12.06
CA THR A 63 14.21 3.94 -10.89
C THR A 63 12.82 4.49 -11.19
N VAL A 64 11.85 4.09 -10.36
CA VAL A 64 10.53 4.71 -10.31
C VAL A 64 10.52 5.75 -9.20
N LEU A 65 10.13 6.99 -9.54
CA LEU A 65 10.06 8.10 -8.60
C LEU A 65 8.61 8.42 -8.26
N LEU A 66 8.26 8.36 -6.98
CA LEU A 66 6.95 8.68 -6.43
C LEU A 66 6.99 10.01 -5.67
N ARG A 67 5.85 10.67 -5.56
CA ARG A 67 5.70 11.89 -4.77
C ARG A 67 4.91 11.59 -3.50
N ARG A 68 5.54 11.77 -2.36
CA ARG A 68 4.98 11.52 -1.03
C ARG A 68 4.81 12.83 -0.27
N CYS A 69 3.78 12.89 0.59
CA CYS A 69 3.67 13.89 1.64
C CYS A 69 3.73 13.25 3.04
N THR A 70 4.42 13.90 3.98
CA THR A 70 4.31 13.61 5.41
C THR A 70 3.70 14.82 6.12
N LEU A 71 2.49 14.65 6.68
CA LEU A 71 1.79 15.71 7.41
C LEU A 71 1.99 15.53 8.93
N CYS A 72 2.57 16.52 9.59
CA CYS A 72 2.61 16.56 11.05
C CYS A 72 1.22 16.88 11.59
N ILE A 73 0.72 16.06 12.52
CA ILE A 73 -0.62 16.22 13.09
C ILE A 73 -0.55 16.22 14.62
N ALA A 74 -1.01 17.31 15.22
CA ALA A 74 -1.11 17.45 16.67
C ALA A 74 -2.55 17.26 17.18
N ASP A 75 -3.52 17.77 16.42
CA ASP A 75 -4.95 17.65 16.73
C ASP A 75 -5.66 16.78 15.68
N PRO A 76 -6.27 15.65 16.08
CA PRO A 76 -6.99 14.78 15.15
C PRO A 76 -8.26 15.39 14.52
N THR A 77 -8.76 16.53 15.03
CA THR A 77 -9.93 17.21 14.43
C THR A 77 -9.61 17.82 13.06
N GLN A 78 -8.33 18.04 12.74
CA GLN A 78 -7.87 18.63 11.49
C GLN A 78 -7.80 17.59 10.34
N ASN A 79 -8.81 16.73 10.22
CA ASN A 79 -8.84 15.60 9.29
C ASN A 79 -9.59 15.87 7.98
N HIS A 80 -10.45 16.88 7.92
CA HIS A 80 -11.40 17.10 6.83
C HIS A 80 -10.75 17.26 5.44
N ARG A 81 -9.46 17.64 5.38
CA ARG A 81 -8.74 17.89 4.13
C ARG A 81 -7.74 16.80 3.76
N LEU A 82 -7.64 15.74 4.57
CA LEU A 82 -6.78 14.59 4.28
C LEU A 82 -7.13 13.91 2.95
N PRO A 83 -8.41 13.73 2.56
CA PRO A 83 -8.73 13.15 1.25
C PRO A 83 -8.24 13.99 0.08
N ALA A 84 -8.39 15.31 0.18
CA ALA A 84 -7.90 16.25 -0.84
C ALA A 84 -6.37 16.24 -0.93
N LEU A 85 -5.68 16.12 0.21
CA LEU A 85 -4.23 15.95 0.25
C LEU A 85 -3.79 14.62 -0.38
N ALA A 86 -4.44 13.52 -0.02
CA ALA A 86 -4.15 12.20 -0.56
C ALA A 86 -4.34 12.11 -2.08
N ALA A 87 -5.26 12.88 -2.66
CA ALA A 87 -5.49 12.89 -4.11
C ALA A 87 -4.31 13.48 -4.91
N VAL A 88 -3.53 14.38 -4.30
CA VAL A 88 -2.47 15.18 -4.94
C VAL A 88 -1.08 14.52 -4.85
N TYR A 89 -0.92 13.54 -3.96
CA TYR A 89 0.30 12.76 -3.77
C TYR A 89 0.09 11.29 -4.14
N ASP A 90 1.16 10.57 -4.42
CA ASP A 90 1.12 9.12 -4.64
C ASP A 90 1.07 8.37 -3.30
N ILE A 91 1.63 8.93 -2.23
CA ILE A 91 1.64 8.37 -0.88
C ILE A 91 1.40 9.48 0.14
N LEU A 92 0.46 9.27 1.07
CA LEU A 92 0.28 10.14 2.23
C LEU A 92 0.69 9.44 3.53
N ALA A 93 1.59 10.07 4.27
CA ALA A 93 2.03 9.66 5.61
C ALA A 93 1.58 10.69 6.66
N LEU A 94 1.22 10.21 7.85
CA LEU A 94 0.96 11.06 9.01
C LEU A 94 2.10 10.96 10.02
N ARG A 95 2.52 12.11 10.56
CA ARG A 95 3.46 12.23 11.67
C ARG A 95 2.75 12.78 12.90
N PRO A 96 2.14 11.92 13.73
CA PRO A 96 1.47 12.36 14.94
C PRO A 96 2.48 12.85 15.98
N THR A 97 2.21 14.00 16.61
CA THR A 97 3.07 14.61 17.65
C THR A 97 2.51 14.47 19.06
N THR A 98 1.24 14.07 19.21
CA THR A 98 0.56 13.87 20.49
C THR A 98 0.01 12.44 20.59
N GLU A 99 -0.21 11.92 21.81
CA GLU A 99 -0.82 10.58 22.00
C GLU A 99 -2.22 10.53 21.37
N LYS A 100 -3.01 11.59 21.52
CA LYS A 100 -4.36 11.69 20.94
C LYS A 100 -4.32 11.58 19.41
N ALA A 101 -3.41 12.32 18.76
CA ALA A 101 -3.24 12.24 17.31
C ALA A 101 -2.70 10.88 16.87
N PHE A 102 -1.81 10.26 17.64
CA PHE A 102 -1.28 8.92 17.37
C PHE A 102 -2.37 7.85 17.41
N LEU A 103 -3.20 7.86 18.46
CA LEU A 103 -4.33 6.94 18.57
C LEU A 103 -5.36 7.16 17.46
N ALA A 104 -5.65 8.41 17.10
CA ALA A 104 -6.55 8.72 15.98
C ALA A 104 -5.98 8.22 14.64
N ALA A 105 -4.68 8.42 14.38
CA ALA A 105 -4.02 7.88 13.19
C ALA A 105 -4.16 6.35 13.11
N CYS A 106 -3.98 5.65 14.24
CA CYS A 106 -4.12 4.21 14.29
C CYS A 106 -5.57 3.71 14.10
N LEU A 107 -6.55 4.41 14.66
CA LEU A 107 -7.91 3.89 14.84
C LEU A 107 -8.96 4.48 13.90
N SER A 108 -8.93 5.80 13.66
CA SER A 108 -10.06 6.53 13.10
C SER A 108 -9.74 7.36 11.85
N LEU A 109 -8.50 7.83 11.68
CA LEU A 109 -8.13 8.63 10.52
C LEU A 109 -7.94 7.73 9.31
N ASP A 110 -8.51 8.15 8.19
CA ASP A 110 -8.39 7.46 6.90
C ASP A 110 -7.49 8.27 5.94
N SER A 111 -7.43 7.86 4.67
CA SER A 111 -6.68 8.54 3.60
C SER A 111 -5.15 8.58 3.73
N HIS A 112 -4.57 7.91 4.71
CA HIS A 112 -3.12 7.73 4.84
C HIS A 112 -2.74 6.25 4.82
N SER A 113 -1.54 5.96 4.34
CA SER A 113 -1.01 4.59 4.23
C SER A 113 0.18 4.33 5.15
N LEU A 114 0.84 5.39 5.61
CA LEU A 114 2.00 5.33 6.48
C LEU A 114 1.78 6.18 7.75
N ILE A 115 2.25 5.67 8.88
CA ILE A 115 2.47 6.46 10.10
C ILE A 115 3.99 6.60 10.26
N SER A 116 4.49 7.82 10.03
CA SER A 116 5.92 8.17 10.08
C SER A 116 6.23 8.92 11.37
N LEU A 117 6.82 8.21 12.33
CA LEU A 117 7.16 8.78 13.63
C LEU A 117 8.56 9.41 13.59
N ASP A 118 8.72 10.46 14.40
CA ASP A 118 10.04 10.98 14.77
C ASP A 118 10.55 10.20 15.98
N LEU A 119 11.24 9.09 15.71
CA LEU A 119 11.68 8.12 16.72
C LEU A 119 12.87 8.65 17.53
N ALA A 120 13.57 9.68 17.06
CA ALA A 120 14.62 10.36 17.81
C ALA A 120 14.09 11.15 19.03
N LYS A 121 12.79 11.45 19.06
CA LYS A 121 12.16 12.18 20.17
C LYS A 121 11.70 11.25 21.29
N HIS A 122 11.65 11.80 22.49
CA HIS A 122 11.00 11.14 23.62
C HIS A 122 9.47 11.22 23.47
N PHE A 123 8.79 10.07 23.48
CA PHE A 123 7.33 10.00 23.52
C PHE A 123 6.87 9.87 24.98
N SER A 124 5.96 10.74 25.41
CA SER A 124 5.34 10.69 26.74
C SER A 124 4.31 9.55 26.91
N PHE A 125 4.15 8.71 25.90
CA PHE A 125 3.20 7.60 25.88
C PHE A 125 3.86 6.31 25.39
N HIS A 126 3.23 5.19 25.72
CA HIS A 126 3.71 3.86 25.35
C HIS A 126 3.03 3.36 24.08
N PHE A 127 3.80 2.68 23.22
CA PHE A 127 3.26 1.99 22.05
C PHE A 127 2.46 0.74 22.46
N LYS A 128 1.12 0.88 22.52
CA LYS A 128 0.20 -0.20 22.91
C LYS A 128 -0.08 -1.14 21.73
N PRO A 129 0.02 -2.48 21.89
CA PRO A 129 -0.18 -3.43 20.78
C PRO A 129 -1.52 -3.29 20.06
N LYS A 130 -2.63 -3.04 20.79
CA LYS A 130 -3.98 -3.00 20.22
C LYS A 130 -4.13 -1.90 19.14
N PRO A 131 -3.87 -0.61 19.41
CA PRO A 131 -3.88 0.44 18.38
C PRO A 131 -3.00 0.14 17.17
N LEU A 132 -1.74 -0.27 17.39
CA LEU A 132 -0.81 -0.53 16.30
C LEU A 132 -1.30 -1.69 15.42
N MET A 133 -1.76 -2.78 16.02
CA MET A 133 -2.28 -3.92 15.28
C MET A 133 -3.59 -3.59 14.54
N THR A 134 -4.44 -2.74 15.10
CA THR A 134 -5.63 -2.23 14.40
C THR A 134 -5.23 -1.46 13.14
N ALA A 135 -4.23 -0.57 13.22
CA ALA A 135 -3.72 0.16 12.06
C ALA A 135 -3.16 -0.79 10.98
N ILE A 136 -2.37 -1.78 11.39
CA ILE A 136 -1.78 -2.78 10.48
C ILE A 136 -2.86 -3.58 9.75
N ASN A 137 -3.90 -4.01 10.47
CA ASN A 137 -5.03 -4.75 9.90
C ASN A 137 -5.86 -3.90 8.92
N ARG A 138 -5.90 -2.57 9.10
CA ARG A 138 -6.51 -1.62 8.16
C ARG A 138 -5.66 -1.38 6.90
N GLY A 139 -4.46 -1.94 6.83
CA GLY A 139 -3.54 -1.75 5.70
C GLY A 139 -2.55 -0.61 5.87
N ILE A 140 -2.54 0.07 7.03
CA ILE A 140 -1.57 1.13 7.35
C ILE A 140 -0.25 0.48 7.80
N ARG A 141 0.89 1.11 7.52
CA ARG A 141 2.21 0.63 7.96
C ARG A 141 2.91 1.66 8.82
N PHE A 142 3.72 1.19 9.77
CA PHE A 142 4.57 2.06 10.58
C PHE A 142 5.93 2.19 9.92
N GLU A 143 6.35 3.43 9.67
CA GLU A 143 7.62 3.71 9.06
C GLU A 143 8.72 3.91 10.12
N ILE A 144 9.86 3.26 9.90
CA ILE A 144 11.11 3.47 10.63
C ILE A 144 12.12 4.12 9.67
N CYS A 145 12.51 5.36 9.95
CA CYS A 145 13.56 6.06 9.20
C CYS A 145 14.91 5.82 9.87
N TYR A 146 15.77 4.98 9.30
CA TYR A 146 17.00 4.56 9.99
C TYR A 146 18.04 5.69 10.14
N SER A 147 18.00 6.73 9.29
CA SER A 147 18.92 7.88 9.39
C SER A 147 18.81 8.61 10.73
N GLN A 148 17.63 8.60 11.36
CA GLN A 148 17.40 9.24 12.67
C GLN A 148 18.28 8.65 13.78
N SER A 149 18.77 7.41 13.61
CA SER A 149 19.73 6.80 14.54
C SER A 149 21.16 7.32 14.39
N MET A 150 21.48 7.93 13.24
CA MET A 150 22.82 8.32 12.81
C MET A 150 23.03 9.84 12.85
N ASP A 151 21.98 10.60 12.53
CA ASP A 151 22.05 12.07 12.39
C ASP A 151 21.86 12.82 13.73
N GLY A 152 21.56 12.11 14.82
CA GLY A 152 21.24 12.69 16.15
C GLY A 152 22.37 12.62 17.18
N ASP A 153 22.16 13.30 18.31
CA ASP A 153 23.02 13.18 19.49
C ASP A 153 22.85 11.83 20.21
N THR A 154 23.70 11.56 21.21
CA THR A 154 23.63 10.30 21.97
C THR A 154 22.26 10.08 22.62
N ALA A 155 21.57 11.16 23.02
CA ALA A 155 20.23 11.08 23.60
C ALA A 155 19.17 10.72 22.56
N ALA A 156 19.17 11.38 21.40
CA ALA A 156 18.30 11.07 20.27
C ALA A 156 18.47 9.64 19.79
N ARG A 157 19.72 9.14 19.69
CA ARG A 157 19.99 7.75 19.32
C ARG A 157 19.45 6.76 20.35
N ARG A 158 19.57 7.06 21.65
CA ARG A 158 18.98 6.23 22.72
C ARG A 158 17.46 6.18 22.61
N ASN A 159 16.81 7.33 22.41
CA ASN A 159 15.37 7.42 22.21
C ASN A 159 14.93 6.63 20.97
N PHE A 160 15.65 6.80 19.85
CA PHE A 160 15.41 6.07 18.61
C PHE A 160 15.39 4.56 18.85
N ILE A 161 16.47 4.02 19.45
CA ILE A 161 16.58 2.58 19.70
C ILE A 161 15.45 2.11 20.64
N GLY A 162 15.19 2.84 21.73
CA GLY A 162 14.10 2.50 22.67
C GLY A 162 12.73 2.48 22.01
N ASN A 163 12.43 3.47 21.17
CA ASN A 163 11.16 3.59 20.45
C ASN A 163 11.01 2.50 19.39
N VAL A 164 12.06 2.20 18.61
CA VAL A 164 12.06 1.10 17.63
C VAL A 164 11.79 -0.23 18.33
N VAL A 165 12.53 -0.55 19.40
CA VAL A 165 12.32 -1.80 20.16
C VAL A 165 10.90 -1.88 20.70
N ALA A 166 10.34 -0.77 21.20
CA ALA A 166 8.97 -0.73 21.69
C ALA A 166 7.93 -0.98 20.59
N ILE A 167 8.12 -0.39 19.38
CA ILE A 167 7.26 -0.63 18.22
C ILE A 167 7.38 -2.08 17.74
N VAL A 168 8.60 -2.60 17.57
CA VAL A 168 8.84 -3.99 17.14
C VAL A 168 8.16 -4.97 18.09
N ARG A 169 8.28 -4.75 19.41
CA ARG A 169 7.59 -5.55 20.42
C ARG A 169 6.08 -5.46 20.29
N ALA A 170 5.54 -4.25 20.13
CA ALA A 170 4.09 -4.01 20.07
C ALA A 170 3.44 -4.58 18.79
N THR A 171 4.14 -4.57 17.66
CA THR A 171 3.64 -5.11 16.37
C THR A 171 4.01 -6.58 16.14
N ARG A 172 4.91 -7.13 16.96
CA ARG A 172 5.59 -8.41 16.72
C ARG A 172 6.36 -8.41 15.39
N GLY A 173 6.94 -7.27 15.04
CA GLY A 173 7.68 -7.05 13.79
C GLY A 173 6.82 -6.97 12.53
N ARG A 174 5.48 -6.95 12.64
CA ARG A 174 4.57 -6.91 11.48
C ARG A 174 4.28 -5.48 11.04
N GLY A 175 3.98 -5.32 9.76
CA GLY A 175 3.47 -4.06 9.21
C GLY A 175 4.44 -2.88 9.32
N LEU A 176 5.73 -3.16 9.33
CA LEU A 176 6.79 -2.15 9.36
C LEU A 176 7.27 -1.86 7.93
N VAL A 177 7.58 -0.60 7.66
CA VAL A 177 8.28 -0.15 6.45
C VAL A 177 9.55 0.54 6.92
N VAL A 178 10.66 0.27 6.24
CA VAL A 178 11.93 0.93 6.53
C VAL A 178 12.29 1.84 5.36
N SER A 179 12.75 3.04 5.66
CA SER A 179 13.13 4.05 4.68
C SER A 179 14.36 4.81 5.17
N SER A 180 15.07 5.49 4.28
CA SER A 180 16.29 6.20 4.68
C SER A 180 15.96 7.40 5.54
N GLY A 181 15.13 8.33 5.06
CA GLY A 181 14.92 9.63 5.69
C GLY A 181 16.20 10.47 5.73
N ALA A 182 17.21 10.14 4.92
CA ALA A 182 18.53 10.76 4.96
C ALA A 182 18.55 12.08 4.19
N MET A 183 19.08 13.15 4.80
CA MET A 183 19.20 14.48 4.15
C MET A 183 20.38 14.56 3.17
N SER A 184 21.32 13.62 3.29
CA SER A 184 22.55 13.55 2.51
C SER A 184 22.82 12.13 2.04
N VAL A 185 23.53 12.01 0.92
CA VAL A 185 23.99 10.73 0.34
C VAL A 185 24.74 9.90 1.39
N LEU A 186 25.51 10.55 2.28
CA LEU A 186 26.30 9.89 3.32
C LEU A 186 25.45 9.17 4.38
N GLY A 187 24.18 9.55 4.52
CA GLY A 187 23.24 8.92 5.45
C GLY A 187 22.53 7.69 4.87
N VAL A 188 22.68 7.42 3.57
CA VAL A 188 22.04 6.28 2.90
C VAL A 188 22.85 4.99 3.13
N ARG A 189 22.17 3.85 3.28
CA ARG A 189 22.78 2.53 3.50
C ARG A 189 22.26 1.49 2.51
N ALA A 190 23.13 0.52 2.20
CA ALA A 190 22.77 -0.63 1.39
C ALA A 190 21.71 -1.48 2.11
N PRO A 191 20.83 -2.19 1.37
CA PRO A 191 19.78 -3.01 1.97
C PRO A 191 20.29 -4.04 2.98
N ALA A 192 21.46 -4.64 2.73
CA ALA A 192 22.09 -5.61 3.64
C ALA A 192 22.48 -4.96 4.99
N ASP A 193 23.04 -3.76 4.96
CA ASP A 193 23.43 -3.02 6.17
C ASP A 193 22.20 -2.60 6.97
N VAL A 194 21.15 -2.16 6.28
CA VAL A 194 19.86 -1.83 6.90
C VAL A 194 19.28 -3.05 7.61
N LEU A 195 19.31 -4.24 6.98
CA LEU A 195 18.86 -5.49 7.62
C LEU A 195 19.65 -5.81 8.89
N ASN A 196 20.98 -5.65 8.85
CA ASN A 196 21.84 -5.90 10.00
C ASN A 196 21.52 -4.93 11.16
N LEU A 197 21.29 -3.64 10.86
CA LEU A 197 20.88 -2.66 11.87
C LEU A 197 19.53 -3.01 12.51
N LEU A 198 18.56 -3.42 11.70
CA LEU A 198 17.23 -3.83 12.19
C LEU A 198 17.32 -5.07 13.09
N GLU A 199 18.20 -6.02 12.76
CA GLU A 199 18.45 -7.22 13.56
C GLU A 199 19.03 -6.87 14.93
N VAL A 200 19.97 -5.91 15.00
CA VAL A 200 20.49 -5.36 16.26
C VAL A 200 19.38 -4.73 17.11
N TRP A 201 18.36 -4.13 16.48
CA TRP A 201 17.20 -3.56 17.19
C TRP A 201 16.08 -4.57 17.48
N GLY A 202 16.34 -5.87 17.29
CA GLY A 202 15.43 -6.95 17.65
C GLY A 202 14.37 -7.28 16.60
N LEU A 203 14.47 -6.74 15.38
CA LEU A 203 13.63 -7.17 14.26
C LEU A 203 14.23 -8.42 13.61
N LYS A 204 13.49 -9.53 13.64
CA LYS A 204 13.92 -10.77 12.98
C LYS A 204 14.17 -10.55 11.48
N ARG A 205 15.19 -11.21 10.95
CA ARG A 205 15.62 -11.08 9.54
C ARG A 205 14.49 -11.24 8.51
N GLU A 206 13.59 -12.20 8.71
CA GLU A 206 12.40 -12.39 7.85
C GLU A 206 11.51 -11.13 7.81
N ARG A 207 11.24 -10.53 8.97
CA ARG A 207 10.44 -9.31 9.08
C ARG A 207 11.19 -8.08 8.55
N GLY A 208 12.53 -8.06 8.67
CA GLY A 208 13.36 -7.05 8.03
C GLY A 208 13.29 -7.11 6.51
N LEU A 209 13.30 -8.30 5.92
CA LEU A 209 13.13 -8.46 4.46
C LEU A 209 11.73 -8.02 4.00
N GLU A 210 10.69 -8.38 4.77
CA GLU A 210 9.34 -7.90 4.51
C GLU A 210 9.23 -6.36 4.58
N SER A 211 9.95 -5.69 5.49
CA SER A 211 9.87 -4.24 5.67
C SER A 211 10.55 -3.42 4.58
N LEU A 212 11.49 -4.02 3.82
CA LEU A 212 12.16 -3.39 2.67
C LEU A 212 11.51 -3.75 1.32
N GLY A 213 10.75 -4.86 1.26
CA GLY A 213 10.17 -5.38 0.03
C GLY A 213 8.65 -5.46 0.04
N VAL A 214 8.09 -6.43 0.78
CA VAL A 214 6.67 -6.81 0.71
C VAL A 214 5.75 -5.69 1.24
N ASN A 215 6.07 -5.13 2.39
CA ASN A 215 5.28 -4.08 3.03
C ASN A 215 5.26 -2.78 2.23
N PRO A 216 6.40 -2.20 1.79
CA PRO A 216 6.38 -1.00 0.97
C PRO A 216 5.78 -1.24 -0.40
N ARG A 217 5.96 -2.43 -1.01
CA ARG A 217 5.21 -2.82 -2.22
C ARG A 217 3.70 -2.72 -2.01
N GLY A 218 3.21 -3.26 -0.89
CA GLY A 218 1.80 -3.19 -0.52
C GLY A 218 1.30 -1.75 -0.44
N VAL A 219 2.09 -0.84 0.13
CA VAL A 219 1.76 0.60 0.20
C VAL A 219 1.66 1.20 -1.20
N VAL A 220 2.72 1.05 -2.01
CA VAL A 220 2.78 1.64 -3.36
C VAL A 220 1.65 1.15 -4.26
N VAL A 221 1.41 -0.17 -4.28
CA VAL A 221 0.36 -0.77 -5.13
C VAL A 221 -1.03 -0.35 -4.66
N ASN A 222 -1.29 -0.37 -3.35
CA ASN A 222 -2.61 -0.02 -2.83
C ASN A 222 -2.95 1.46 -3.04
N GLU A 223 -1.99 2.37 -2.84
CA GLU A 223 -2.22 3.80 -3.11
C GLU A 223 -2.36 4.08 -4.60
N GLY A 224 -1.57 3.40 -5.45
CA GLY A 224 -1.75 3.46 -6.90
C GLY A 224 -3.16 3.03 -7.32
N LEU A 225 -3.65 1.90 -6.78
CA LEU A 225 -5.00 1.42 -7.03
C LEU A 225 -6.07 2.39 -6.52
N LYS A 226 -5.90 3.03 -5.35
CA LYS A 226 -6.88 4.02 -4.85
C LYS A 226 -7.03 5.22 -5.78
N ARG A 227 -5.97 5.59 -6.50
CA ARG A 227 -5.95 6.71 -7.45
C ARG A 227 -6.48 6.35 -8.83
N THR A 228 -6.20 5.14 -9.32
CA THR A 228 -6.55 4.73 -10.69
C THR A 228 -7.79 3.84 -10.77
N SER A 229 -8.23 3.28 -9.66
CA SER A 229 -9.38 2.37 -9.61
C SER A 229 -10.53 2.98 -8.81
N PHE A 230 -11.76 2.65 -9.21
CA PHE A 230 -12.95 2.99 -8.45
C PHE A 230 -13.53 1.72 -7.82
N ARG A 231 -13.54 1.65 -6.48
CA ARG A 231 -14.10 0.51 -5.73
C ARG A 231 -13.56 -0.86 -6.19
N GLY A 232 -12.28 -0.93 -6.55
CA GLY A 232 -11.62 -2.16 -7.01
C GLY A 232 -11.78 -2.47 -8.50
N VAL A 233 -12.43 -1.60 -9.27
CA VAL A 233 -12.49 -1.69 -10.73
C VAL A 233 -11.34 -0.89 -11.33
N VAL A 234 -10.45 -1.57 -12.04
CA VAL A 234 -9.31 -0.97 -12.75
C VAL A 234 -9.67 -0.86 -14.23
N ASP A 235 -9.60 0.36 -14.78
CA ASP A 235 -9.70 0.58 -16.22
C ASP A 235 -8.33 0.27 -16.86
N VAL A 236 -8.29 -0.75 -17.72
CA VAL A 236 -7.07 -1.16 -18.41
C VAL A 236 -7.12 -0.60 -19.83
N VAL A 237 -6.45 0.53 -20.04
CA VAL A 237 -6.26 1.09 -21.38
C VAL A 237 -5.11 0.36 -22.05
N GLU A 238 -5.43 -0.59 -22.93
CA GLU A 238 -4.43 -1.29 -23.74
C GLU A 238 -3.84 -0.33 -24.77
N GLY A 239 -2.58 0.07 -24.57
CA GLY A 239 -1.90 1.10 -25.36
C GLY A 239 -1.53 0.70 -26.80
N GLY A 240 -2.13 -0.37 -27.34
CA GLY A 240 -1.79 -0.98 -28.63
C GLY A 240 -0.44 -1.69 -28.62
N GLU A 241 -0.28 -2.68 -29.50
CA GLU A 241 1.03 -3.29 -29.74
C GLU A 241 1.96 -2.25 -30.39
N LYS A 242 3.14 -2.04 -29.81
CA LYS A 242 4.20 -1.29 -30.49
C LYS A 242 4.61 -2.10 -31.72
N ILE A 243 4.13 -1.70 -32.90
CA ILE A 243 4.61 -2.22 -34.17
C ILE A 243 6.12 -1.95 -34.20
N VAL A 244 6.90 -3.02 -34.03
CA VAL A 244 8.34 -2.98 -34.27
C VAL A 244 8.49 -2.70 -35.76
N LYS A 245 8.76 -1.44 -36.12
CA LYS A 245 9.19 -1.11 -37.48
C LYS A 245 10.48 -1.89 -37.71
N GLY A 246 10.38 -3.00 -38.42
CA GLY A 246 11.52 -3.73 -38.93
C GLY A 246 12.43 -2.75 -39.66
N LYS A 247 13.74 -2.85 -39.41
CA LYS A 247 14.75 -2.12 -40.17
C LYS A 247 14.69 -2.59 -41.63
N GLY A 248 13.79 -2.00 -42.41
CA GLY A 248 13.80 -2.06 -43.86
C GLY A 248 15.02 -1.29 -44.36
N LYS A 249 15.86 -1.99 -45.11
CA LYS A 249 16.88 -1.37 -45.96
C LYS A 249 16.15 -0.49 -46.98
N GLU A 250 16.32 0.82 -46.89
CA GLU A 250 15.98 1.74 -47.99
C GLU A 250 17.22 1.91 -48.87
N ASN A 251 17.18 1.28 -50.05
CA ASN A 251 17.75 1.85 -51.27
C ASN A 251 16.62 2.61 -51.99
N GLY A 252 16.97 3.70 -52.67
CA GLY A 252 16.09 4.66 -53.36
C GLY A 252 15.05 4.05 -54.31
N GLU A 253 14.06 4.78 -54.80
CA GLU A 253 14.13 6.11 -55.41
C GLU A 253 12.80 6.87 -55.29
N LYS A 254 12.90 8.18 -55.53
CA LYS A 254 11.79 9.14 -55.61
C LYS A 254 11.03 8.97 -56.92
N GLU A 255 9.71 8.91 -56.87
CA GLU A 255 8.86 9.49 -57.91
C GLU A 255 7.73 10.32 -57.29
N LYS A 256 7.60 11.55 -57.81
CA LYS A 256 6.48 12.46 -57.56
C LYS A 256 5.42 12.18 -58.61
N GLU A 257 4.16 12.09 -58.21
CA GLU A 257 3.07 12.56 -59.07
C GLU A 257 1.91 13.15 -58.28
N LYS A 258 1.39 14.25 -58.82
CA LYS A 258 0.32 15.11 -58.31
C LYS A 258 -1.04 14.50 -58.65
N GLY A 259 -2.06 14.77 -57.83
CA GLY A 259 -3.43 14.66 -58.33
C GLY A 259 -4.56 14.69 -57.30
N THR A 260 -5.04 15.91 -57.03
CA THR A 260 -6.48 16.28 -56.95
C THR A 260 -7.36 15.80 -55.79
N GLN A 261 -7.87 16.80 -55.06
CA GLN A 261 -9.05 16.76 -54.19
C GLN A 261 -10.31 16.40 -54.99
N GLN A 262 -11.24 15.65 -54.39
CA GLN A 262 -12.67 15.92 -54.54
C GLN A 262 -13.50 15.38 -53.37
N ASN A 263 -14.41 16.25 -52.93
CA ASN A 263 -15.48 16.03 -51.97
C ASN A 263 -16.48 14.97 -52.45
N GLY A 264 -17.15 14.29 -51.51
CA GLY A 264 -18.29 13.44 -51.80
C GLY A 264 -19.11 13.11 -50.56
N VAL A 265 -20.13 13.93 -50.29
CA VAL A 265 -21.15 13.76 -49.26
C VAL A 265 -22.11 12.62 -49.61
N GLY A 266 -22.44 11.79 -48.61
CA GLY A 266 -23.79 11.24 -48.41
C GLY A 266 -24.17 9.94 -49.12
N LYS A 267 -24.44 8.87 -48.35
CA LYS A 267 -25.81 8.38 -48.04
C LYS A 267 -25.79 6.99 -47.38
N LYS A 268 -26.56 6.91 -46.29
CA LYS A 268 -27.47 5.83 -45.87
C LYS A 268 -27.45 4.53 -46.71
N GLN A 269 -27.34 3.39 -46.03
CA GLN A 269 -28.45 2.44 -46.04
C GLN A 269 -28.47 1.50 -44.83
N ASN A 270 -29.72 1.25 -44.43
CA ASN A 270 -30.20 0.45 -43.32
C ASN A 270 -30.89 -0.78 -43.95
N GLY A 271 -30.76 -1.97 -43.36
CA GLY A 271 -31.45 -3.19 -43.83
C GLY A 271 -30.73 -4.46 -43.38
N LYS A 272 -31.09 -5.12 -42.27
CA LYS A 272 -32.23 -6.04 -42.08
C LYS A 272 -32.05 -7.41 -42.77
N ARG A 273 -31.47 -8.34 -41.98
CA ARG A 273 -31.62 -9.81 -41.87
C ARG A 273 -32.21 -10.65 -43.04
N LYS A 274 -31.50 -11.74 -43.37
CA LYS A 274 -31.93 -13.17 -43.35
C LYS A 274 -30.68 -14.04 -43.67
N ALA A 275 -30.22 -14.90 -42.77
CA ALA A 275 -30.64 -16.29 -42.53
C ALA A 275 -30.30 -17.22 -43.71
N ASP A 276 -29.26 -18.04 -43.53
CA ASP A 276 -29.10 -19.30 -44.25
C ASP A 276 -28.56 -20.35 -43.26
N GLU A 277 -29.24 -21.49 -43.20
CA GLU A 277 -28.91 -22.64 -42.36
C GLU A 277 -28.05 -23.61 -43.18
N THR A 278 -26.94 -24.11 -42.62
CA THR A 278 -26.47 -25.45 -42.96
C THR A 278 -25.58 -26.03 -41.84
N ASN A 279 -25.81 -27.31 -41.57
CA ASN A 279 -25.35 -28.14 -40.46
C ASN A 279 -23.84 -28.19 -40.21
N GLY A 280 -23.47 -28.23 -38.93
CA GLY A 280 -22.16 -28.68 -38.45
C GLY A 280 -22.08 -28.61 -36.93
N GLU A 281 -22.07 -29.78 -36.27
CA GLU A 281 -21.95 -29.96 -34.82
C GLU A 281 -20.93 -29.03 -34.16
N THR A 282 -21.39 -28.11 -33.31
CA THR A 282 -20.60 -27.60 -32.19
C THR A 282 -21.54 -27.20 -31.05
N THR A 283 -21.32 -27.81 -29.89
CA THR A 283 -22.01 -27.54 -28.64
C THR A 283 -21.86 -26.07 -28.23
N PRO A 284 -22.94 -25.34 -27.86
CA PRO A 284 -22.81 -23.97 -27.40
C PRO A 284 -22.10 -23.93 -26.04
N ARG A 285 -20.93 -23.29 -25.98
CA ARG A 285 -20.19 -23.02 -24.74
C ARG A 285 -21.04 -22.16 -23.80
N ILE A 286 -21.66 -22.81 -22.82
CA ILE A 286 -22.37 -22.17 -21.72
C ILE A 286 -21.37 -21.31 -20.92
N SER A 287 -21.69 -20.03 -20.71
CA SER A 287 -20.86 -19.16 -19.89
C SER A 287 -20.67 -19.75 -18.47
N ASN A 288 -19.45 -19.68 -17.94
CA ASN A 288 -19.06 -20.23 -16.64
C ASN A 288 -20.00 -19.83 -15.47
N ARG A 289 -20.75 -18.73 -15.63
CA ARG A 289 -21.74 -18.25 -14.66
C ARG A 289 -23.02 -19.08 -14.62
N ALA A 290 -23.49 -19.57 -15.77
CA ALA A 290 -24.69 -20.41 -15.84
C ALA A 290 -24.43 -21.83 -15.32
N ALA A 291 -23.26 -22.40 -15.62
CA ALA A 291 -22.83 -23.69 -15.08
C ALA A 291 -22.68 -23.66 -13.55
N LYS A 292 -22.13 -22.56 -12.99
CA LYS A 292 -22.00 -22.39 -11.53
C LYS A 292 -23.35 -22.25 -10.85
N LYS A 293 -24.31 -21.54 -11.47
CA LYS A 293 -25.67 -21.38 -10.93
C LYS A 293 -26.45 -22.71 -10.95
N ALA A 294 -26.33 -23.50 -12.01
CA ALA A 294 -26.94 -24.81 -12.10
C ALA A 294 -26.38 -25.79 -11.05
N LYS A 295 -25.06 -25.79 -10.84
CA LYS A 295 -24.39 -26.63 -9.84
C LYS A 295 -24.79 -26.28 -8.40
N LEU A 296 -24.99 -24.99 -8.10
CA LEU A 296 -25.42 -24.53 -6.78
C LEU A 296 -26.87 -24.90 -6.49
N LYS A 297 -27.73 -24.87 -7.53
CA LYS A 297 -29.13 -25.28 -7.43
C LYS A 297 -29.24 -26.80 -7.20
N ALA A 298 -28.46 -27.60 -7.93
CA ALA A 298 -28.42 -29.05 -7.74
C ALA A 298 -27.93 -29.47 -6.33
N LEU A 299 -26.98 -28.73 -5.75
CA LEU A 299 -26.52 -28.93 -4.38
C LEU A 299 -27.55 -28.53 -3.31
N GLN A 300 -28.38 -27.52 -3.61
CA GLN A 300 -29.49 -27.14 -2.73
C GLN A 300 -30.62 -28.18 -2.79
N ASP A 301 -30.92 -28.71 -3.97
CA ASP A 301 -31.95 -29.72 -4.16
C ASP A 301 -31.55 -31.06 -3.51
N GLN A 302 -30.26 -31.44 -3.54
CA GLN A 302 -29.74 -32.60 -2.81
C GLN A 302 -29.75 -32.43 -1.28
N LYS A 303 -29.68 -31.20 -0.78
CA LYS A 303 -29.74 -30.92 0.65
C LYS A 303 -31.20 -30.88 1.16
N ALA A 304 -32.15 -30.66 0.27
CA ALA A 304 -33.58 -30.67 0.57
C ALA A 304 -34.19 -32.09 0.59
N THR A 305 -33.56 -33.09 -0.02
CA THR A 305 -34.02 -34.49 -0.02
C THR A 305 -33.53 -35.32 1.19
N LEU A 306 -32.75 -34.72 2.09
CA LEU A 306 -32.30 -35.36 3.34
C LEU A 306 -32.83 -34.54 4.53
N SER A 307 -34.04 -34.87 4.98
CA SER A 307 -34.58 -34.49 6.29
C SER A 307 -35.20 -35.74 6.95
N PRO A 308 -35.20 -35.82 8.30
CA PRO A 308 -35.21 -37.09 9.03
C PRO A 308 -36.62 -37.64 9.31
N ALA A 309 -36.69 -38.96 9.55
CA ALA A 309 -37.88 -39.69 9.99
C ALA A 309 -37.80 -39.94 11.53
N PRO A 310 -38.89 -40.30 12.24
CA PRO A 310 -39.37 -39.60 13.44
C PRO A 310 -39.09 -40.30 14.79
N GLU A 311 -39.24 -39.52 15.88
CA GLU A 311 -39.12 -39.90 17.31
C GLU A 311 -40.35 -40.63 17.86
N THR A 312 -40.17 -41.54 18.84
CA THR A 312 -40.99 -41.68 20.09
C THR A 312 -40.34 -42.67 21.11
N PRO A 313 -40.74 -42.73 22.41
CA PRO A 313 -39.90 -42.30 23.54
C PRO A 313 -39.77 -43.32 24.72
N THR A 314 -38.78 -43.17 25.63
CA THR A 314 -38.94 -43.55 27.07
C THR A 314 -37.76 -43.17 27.98
N GLN A 315 -38.07 -42.35 29.00
CA GLN A 315 -37.72 -42.41 30.44
C GLN A 315 -36.27 -42.19 30.99
N PRO A 316 -36.15 -41.69 32.25
CA PRO A 316 -35.06 -40.81 32.70
C PRO A 316 -34.00 -41.52 33.56
N PRO A 317 -32.79 -40.94 33.75
CA PRO A 317 -31.83 -41.47 34.71
C PRO A 317 -31.95 -40.82 36.10
N HIS A 318 -31.56 -41.65 37.06
CA HIS A 318 -31.66 -41.52 38.51
C HIS A 318 -30.79 -40.41 39.13
N THR A 319 -31.22 -40.06 40.34
CA THR A 319 -30.74 -39.07 41.31
C THR A 319 -29.36 -39.34 41.92
N ALA A 320 -28.66 -38.22 42.16
CA ALA A 320 -27.87 -37.83 43.35
C ALA A 320 -26.79 -38.76 43.91
N ASP A 321 -25.56 -38.24 43.99
CA ASP A 321 -24.88 -38.13 45.29
C ASP A 321 -23.81 -37.02 45.29
N THR A 322 -23.87 -36.14 46.29
CA THR A 322 -22.90 -35.05 46.55
C THR A 322 -22.38 -35.24 47.97
N PRO A 323 -21.06 -35.34 48.22
CA PRO A 323 -20.56 -35.33 49.58
C PRO A 323 -20.32 -33.89 50.07
N SER A 324 -20.87 -33.66 51.26
CA SER A 324 -20.89 -32.45 52.08
C SER A 324 -19.51 -32.01 52.60
N LYS A 325 -19.28 -30.70 52.61
CA LYS A 325 -18.30 -29.97 53.43
C LYS A 325 -18.61 -30.13 54.93
N PRO A 326 -17.62 -30.27 55.82
CA PRO A 326 -17.79 -30.00 57.25
C PRO A 326 -17.59 -28.51 57.57
N GLN A 327 -18.51 -27.99 58.39
CA GLN A 327 -18.45 -26.68 59.04
C GLN A 327 -17.43 -26.67 60.20
N ALA A 328 -16.88 -25.48 60.43
CA ALA A 328 -16.11 -25.11 61.60
C ALA A 328 -16.98 -25.08 62.87
N ALA A 329 -16.37 -25.43 64.01
CA ALA A 329 -16.85 -25.13 65.35
C ALA A 329 -15.76 -24.34 66.12
N PRO A 330 -16.12 -23.47 67.08
CA PRO A 330 -15.20 -22.53 67.72
C PRO A 330 -14.69 -22.99 69.11
N ASN A 331 -13.56 -22.37 69.51
CA ASN A 331 -13.01 -22.10 70.85
C ASN A 331 -12.97 -23.21 71.93
N GLU A 332 -11.74 -23.58 72.32
CA GLU A 332 -11.12 -23.27 73.63
C GLU A 332 -9.60 -23.29 73.50
#